data_AF-A0AAW2QJC6-F1
#
_entry.id   AF-A0AAW2QJC6-F1
#
_cell.length_a   1.000
_cell.length_b   1.000
_cell.length_c   1.000
_cell.angle_alpha   90.00
_cell.angle_beta   90.00
_cell.angle_gamma   90.00
#
_symmetry.space_group_name_H-M   'P 1'
#
loop_
_entity.id
_entity.type
_entity.pdbx_description
1 polymer ?
#
loop_
_entity_poly.entity_id
_entity_poly.type
_entity_poly.pdbx_seq_one_letter_code
_entity_poly.pdbx_strand_id
1 'polypeptide(L)'
;MVYFKDKSSPSGEWCQEISLNKNIKAWTLRATHHEPPRHQPSDDFAHLCTLGCSIIEGDAKWDGDLRFTGEFRYTKGYWEWTKDVFSRCEDRLRHLKIYDAIYASLFTYDHNSDIVKAFCEAWCPLTNTLLTSAGELSISLQDLRELAGLSMTGYLYDEVVPSALELTGVDEKRERFIPRSSKYLLYAYHLLQSADDNRCFRSTHNPLGDIAIHERWSTAEEALFAKLCIERSLKEEVYLAAYLTCWLCVFVLPGKDVNSIRPITFKMAFLMVNDRRVALAILVLASIYEGLNTVATFPKLAGTSHPFPIHFVYAWLACYFKTHYSVWQELRGRKMMRLSGEGGAKNYEPREPRKRIHNAEFVSWALQVC
;
A
#
# COMPACT_ATOMS: atom_id res chain seq x y z
N MET A 1 8.88 -20.69 12.88
CA MET A 1 9.55 -20.76 14.20
C MET A 1 8.45 -20.98 15.22
N VAL A 2 8.45 -22.13 15.88
CA VAL A 2 7.36 -22.62 16.75
C VAL A 2 7.49 -21.97 18.13
N TYR A 3 6.38 -21.50 18.72
CA TYR A 3 6.31 -21.33 20.16
C TYR A 3 5.20 -22.18 20.77
N PHE A 4 5.62 -23.01 21.72
CA PHE A 4 4.83 -23.92 22.53
C PHE A 4 4.01 -23.13 23.57
N LYS A 5 2.76 -23.54 23.75
CA LYS A 5 1.92 -23.10 24.85
C LYS A 5 2.32 -23.88 26.10
N ASP A 6 3.09 -23.27 26.99
CA ASP A 6 3.31 -23.84 28.32
C ASP A 6 2.08 -23.57 29.21
N LYS A 7 1.48 -24.65 29.71
CA LYS A 7 0.29 -24.64 30.58
C LYS A 7 0.76 -24.72 32.03
N SER A 8 1.44 -23.70 32.52
CA SER A 8 1.60 -23.48 33.97
C SER A 8 2.17 -22.09 34.28
N SER A 9 1.31 -21.08 34.22
CA SER A 9 1.50 -19.83 34.97
C SER A 9 0.13 -19.26 35.32
N PRO A 10 -0.08 -18.80 36.58
CA PRO A 10 -1.37 -18.31 37.03
C PRO A 10 -1.68 -17.01 36.28
N SER A 11 -2.79 -16.99 35.54
CA SER A 11 -3.47 -15.82 34.97
C SER A 11 -2.74 -14.48 35.14
N GLY A 12 -1.72 -14.24 34.31
CA GLY A 12 -1.00 -12.97 34.26
C GLY A 12 -1.64 -12.06 33.22
N GLU A 13 -2.21 -10.95 33.67
CA GLU A 13 -2.81 -9.91 32.82
C GLU A 13 -1.74 -9.30 31.89
N TRP A 14 -1.85 -9.57 30.59
CA TRP A 14 -0.98 -9.03 29.53
C TRP A 14 -1.23 -7.53 29.26
N CYS A 15 -2.33 -7.01 29.79
CA CYS A 15 -2.69 -5.60 29.75
C CYS A 15 -2.87 -5.09 31.17
N GLN A 16 -2.16 -4.04 31.55
CA GLN A 16 -2.42 -3.34 32.80
C GLN A 16 -3.25 -2.08 32.53
N GLU A 17 -4.41 -1.99 33.17
CA GLU A 17 -5.21 -0.77 33.21
C GLU A 17 -4.53 0.23 34.16
N ILE A 18 -4.14 1.39 33.63
CA ILE A 18 -3.54 2.48 34.39
C ILE A 18 -4.51 3.65 34.39
N SER A 19 -4.92 4.12 35.57
CA SER A 19 -5.67 5.37 35.70
C SER A 19 -4.71 6.55 35.60
N LEU A 20 -4.86 7.35 34.54
CA LEU A 20 -4.11 8.60 34.36
C LEU A 20 -4.77 9.76 35.12
N ASN A 21 -6.11 9.74 35.27
CA ASN A 21 -6.87 10.56 36.22
C ASN A 21 -8.28 9.97 36.44
N LYS A 22 -9.16 10.66 37.18
CA LYS A 22 -10.54 10.21 37.49
C LYS A 22 -11.38 9.81 36.26
N ASN A 23 -11.06 10.33 35.08
CA ASN A 23 -11.84 10.15 33.85
C ASN A 23 -11.09 9.41 32.73
N ILE A 24 -9.77 9.23 32.85
CA ILE A 24 -8.90 8.68 31.81
C ILE A 24 -8.21 7.42 32.32
N LYS A 25 -8.52 6.31 31.65
CA LYS A 25 -7.91 4.99 31.86
C LYS A 25 -7.16 4.62 30.58
N ALA A 26 -5.92 4.20 30.72
CA ALA A 26 -5.05 3.74 29.64
C ALA A 26 -4.70 2.26 29.85
N TRP A 27 -4.34 1.57 28.77
CA TRP A 27 -3.93 0.16 28.82
C TRP A 27 -2.49 0.07 28.34
N THR A 28 -1.62 -0.56 29.12
CA THR A 28 -0.23 -0.82 28.74
C THR A 28 -0.02 -2.31 28.51
N LEU A 29 0.65 -2.65 27.41
CA LEU A 29 0.99 -4.02 27.06
C LEU A 29 2.35 -4.39 27.68
N ARG A 30 2.39 -5.47 28.46
CA ARG A 30 3.65 -6.03 28.96
C ARG A 30 4.07 -7.19 28.06
N ALA A 31 5.12 -7.02 27.27
CA ALA A 31 5.71 -8.12 26.49
C ALA A 31 6.68 -8.93 27.37
N THR A 32 6.60 -10.26 27.32
CA THR A 32 7.30 -11.20 28.23
C THR A 32 8.69 -11.66 27.76
N HIS A 33 9.21 -11.18 26.63
CA HIS A 33 10.43 -11.76 26.02
C HIS A 33 11.75 -11.05 26.34
N HIS A 34 11.78 -10.17 27.35
CA HIS A 34 13.02 -9.58 27.85
C HIS A 34 13.10 -9.72 29.38
N GLU A 35 13.31 -10.96 29.87
CA GLU A 35 13.97 -11.11 31.18
C GLU A 35 15.48 -10.92 30.98
N PRO A 36 16.11 -9.89 31.56
CA PRO A 36 17.56 -9.77 31.54
C PRO A 36 18.18 -10.88 32.39
N PRO A 37 19.46 -11.25 32.17
CA PRO A 37 20.18 -12.11 33.08
C PRO A 37 20.12 -11.51 34.48
N ARG A 38 19.81 -12.33 35.48
CA ARG A 38 19.62 -11.91 36.88
C ARG A 38 20.90 -11.38 37.53
N HIS A 39 21.42 -10.22 37.14
CA HIS A 39 22.35 -9.45 37.96
C HIS A 39 22.25 -7.95 37.63
N GLN A 40 21.89 -7.19 38.68
CA GLN A 40 21.85 -5.72 38.81
C GLN A 40 20.77 -4.95 38.02
N PRO A 41 20.02 -4.04 38.68
CA PRO A 41 19.05 -3.18 38.01
C PRO A 41 19.79 -2.03 37.34
N SER A 42 20.09 -2.15 36.04
CA SER A 42 20.34 -0.97 35.23
C SER A 42 19.01 -0.38 34.78
N ASP A 43 18.94 0.94 34.75
CA ASP A 43 17.85 1.79 34.25
C ASP A 43 17.53 1.59 32.75
N ASP A 44 17.97 0.48 32.14
CA ASP A 44 17.83 0.16 30.71
C ASP A 44 16.56 -0.65 30.42
N PHE A 45 15.45 -0.33 31.09
CA PHE A 45 14.15 -0.62 30.48
C PHE A 45 13.98 0.34 29.32
N ALA A 46 14.54 -0.02 28.17
CA ALA A 46 14.15 0.55 26.90
C ALA A 46 12.66 0.21 26.71
N HIS A 47 11.80 1.08 27.24
CA HIS A 47 10.39 1.14 26.94
C HIS A 47 10.25 0.96 25.43
N LEU A 48 9.47 -0.03 24.97
CA LEU A 48 9.16 -0.17 23.56
C LEU A 48 8.67 1.19 23.07
N CYS A 49 9.49 1.90 22.28
CA CYS A 49 9.26 3.27 21.84
C CYS A 49 8.13 3.32 20.81
N THR A 50 6.92 3.00 21.26
CA THR A 50 5.70 3.16 20.47
C THR A 50 5.19 4.58 20.63
N LEU A 51 4.49 5.05 19.60
CA LEU A 51 3.80 6.32 19.66
C LEU A 51 2.79 6.38 20.82
N GLY A 52 2.13 5.27 21.15
CA GLY A 52 1.21 5.19 22.27
C GLY A 52 1.88 5.49 23.61
N CYS A 53 3.08 4.96 23.85
CA CYS A 53 3.86 5.27 25.07
C CYS A 53 4.20 6.76 25.15
N SER A 54 4.71 7.35 24.06
CA SER A 54 5.03 8.79 24.04
C SER A 54 3.79 9.67 24.21
N ILE A 55 2.61 9.24 23.75
CA ILE A 55 1.35 9.97 24.00
C ILE A 55 0.95 9.88 25.48
N ILE A 56 1.11 8.72 26.11
CA ILE A 56 0.80 8.52 27.55
C ILE A 56 1.73 9.37 28.42
N GLU A 57 3.02 9.45 28.07
CA GLU A 57 4.03 10.25 28.75
C GLU A 57 3.85 11.76 28.52
N GLY A 58 3.04 12.16 27.53
CA GLY A 58 2.75 13.54 27.18
C GLY A 58 3.73 14.17 26.19
N ASP A 59 4.68 13.40 25.67
CA ASP A 59 5.70 13.84 24.72
C ASP A 59 5.15 13.96 23.28
N ALA A 60 4.06 13.26 22.99
CA ALA A 60 3.39 13.27 21.69
C ALA A 60 1.87 13.48 21.82
N LYS A 61 1.25 13.95 20.74
CA LYS A 61 -0.21 14.00 20.58
C LYS A 61 -0.56 13.96 19.09
N TRP A 62 -1.75 13.46 18.77
CA TRP A 62 -2.35 13.68 17.46
C TRP A 62 -2.79 15.14 17.34
N ASP A 63 -2.46 15.79 16.23
CA ASP A 63 -2.87 17.16 15.93
C ASP A 63 -3.72 17.17 14.65
N GLY A 64 -5.03 17.34 14.79
CA GLY A 64 -5.98 17.42 13.67
C GLY A 64 -6.41 16.09 13.03
N ASP A 65 -6.97 16.21 11.83
CA ASP A 65 -7.43 15.08 11.01
C ASP A 65 -6.23 14.29 10.48
N LEU A 66 -6.26 12.97 10.70
CA LEU A 66 -5.24 12.06 10.19
C LEU A 66 -5.32 12.03 8.66
N ARG A 67 -4.26 12.47 7.99
CA ARG A 67 -4.10 12.35 6.55
C ARG A 67 -2.73 11.81 6.25
N PHE A 68 -2.67 10.73 5.48
CA PHE A 68 -1.40 10.18 5.00
C PHE A 68 -1.09 10.72 3.62
N THR A 69 0.16 11.11 3.39
CA THR A 69 0.66 11.35 2.03
C THR A 69 0.68 10.03 1.28
N GLY A 70 0.17 10.00 0.05
CA GLY A 70 0.10 8.79 -0.78
C GLY A 70 -1.14 7.91 -0.58
N GLU A 71 -2.13 8.39 0.17
CA GLU A 71 -3.44 7.75 0.21
C GLU A 71 -4.07 7.65 -1.19
N PHE A 72 -4.49 6.44 -1.57
CA PHE A 72 -5.07 6.17 -2.89
C PHE A 72 -6.45 6.83 -3.00
N ARG A 73 -6.68 7.55 -4.08
CA ARG A 73 -7.92 8.27 -4.35
C ARG A 73 -8.41 7.98 -5.76
N TYR A 74 -9.72 8.05 -5.92
CA TYR A 74 -10.33 8.07 -7.24
C TYR A 74 -9.72 9.18 -8.10
N THR A 75 -9.35 8.83 -9.33
CA THR A 75 -8.90 9.78 -10.34
C THR A 75 -9.75 9.60 -11.59
N LYS A 76 -10.50 10.63 -11.98
CA LYS A 76 -11.32 10.59 -13.21
C LYS A 76 -10.42 10.34 -14.42
N GLY A 77 -10.83 9.44 -15.33
CA GLY A 77 -10.06 9.06 -16.50
C GLY A 77 -9.09 7.90 -16.24
N TYR A 78 -8.54 7.77 -15.02
CA TYR A 78 -7.64 6.67 -14.68
C TYR A 78 -8.37 5.31 -14.67
N TRP A 79 -9.62 5.29 -14.22
CA TRP A 79 -10.42 4.05 -14.18
C TRP A 79 -10.92 3.64 -15.57
N GLU A 80 -11.36 4.60 -16.37
CA GLU A 80 -11.70 4.39 -17.77
C GLU A 80 -10.48 3.87 -18.54
N TRP A 81 -9.30 4.45 -18.31
CA TRP A 81 -8.04 3.97 -18.86
C TRP A 81 -7.71 2.54 -18.40
N THR A 82 -7.89 2.24 -17.12
CA THR A 82 -7.68 0.89 -16.57
C THR A 82 -8.61 -0.14 -17.25
N LYS A 83 -9.89 0.21 -17.48
CA LYS A 83 -10.83 -0.65 -18.20
C LYS A 83 -10.40 -0.88 -19.66
N ASP A 84 -9.99 0.17 -20.36
CA ASP A 84 -9.48 0.05 -21.73
C ASP A 84 -8.23 -0.86 -21.77
N VAL A 85 -7.29 -0.68 -20.84
CA VAL A 85 -6.09 -1.53 -20.72
C VAL A 85 -6.45 -2.98 -20.44
N PHE A 86 -7.45 -3.27 -19.59
CA PHE A 86 -7.93 -4.63 -19.42
C PHE A 86 -8.46 -5.20 -20.73
N SER A 87 -9.27 -4.45 -21.48
CA SER A 87 -9.85 -4.94 -22.74
C SER A 87 -8.80 -5.29 -23.80
N ARG A 88 -7.63 -4.64 -23.79
CA ARG A 88 -6.56 -4.83 -24.78
C ARG A 88 -5.47 -5.80 -24.31
N CYS A 89 -5.10 -5.75 -23.04
CA CYS A 89 -3.87 -6.34 -22.51
C CYS A 89 -4.12 -7.42 -21.45
N GLU A 90 -5.35 -7.91 -21.27
CA GLU A 90 -5.71 -8.86 -20.19
C GLU A 90 -4.75 -10.04 -20.08
N ASP A 91 -4.52 -10.77 -21.18
CA ASP A 91 -3.66 -11.96 -21.17
C ASP A 91 -2.24 -11.65 -20.71
N ARG A 92 -1.70 -10.49 -21.14
CA ARG A 92 -0.37 -10.03 -20.73
C ARG A 92 -0.36 -9.69 -19.24
N LEU A 93 -1.36 -8.97 -18.74
CA LEU A 93 -1.47 -8.63 -17.31
C LEU A 93 -1.59 -9.88 -16.42
N ARG A 94 -2.31 -10.91 -16.89
CA ARG A 94 -2.41 -12.21 -16.22
C ARG A 94 -1.09 -12.96 -16.25
N HIS A 95 -0.40 -12.99 -17.40
CA HIS A 95 0.92 -13.60 -17.55
C HIS A 95 1.95 -12.99 -16.59
N LEU A 96 1.92 -11.67 -16.44
CA LEU A 96 2.77 -10.88 -15.55
C LEU A 96 2.39 -11.02 -14.06
N LYS A 97 1.24 -11.63 -13.75
CA LYS A 97 0.69 -11.73 -12.39
C LYS A 97 0.45 -10.37 -11.72
N ILE A 98 0.04 -9.37 -12.51
CA ILE A 98 -0.30 -8.03 -12.01
C ILE A 98 -1.78 -7.68 -12.21
N TYR A 99 -2.54 -8.52 -12.93
CA TYR A 99 -3.97 -8.33 -13.18
C TYR A 99 -4.76 -8.04 -11.89
N ASP A 100 -4.62 -8.88 -10.86
CA ASP A 100 -5.35 -8.73 -9.60
C ASP A 100 -5.02 -7.41 -8.88
N ALA A 101 -3.75 -7.00 -8.91
CA ALA A 101 -3.30 -5.77 -8.27
C ALA A 101 -3.73 -4.51 -9.02
N ILE A 102 -3.74 -4.56 -10.35
CA ILE A 102 -4.32 -3.51 -11.18
C ILE A 102 -5.83 -3.43 -10.95
N TYR A 103 -6.51 -4.57 -10.87
CA TYR A 103 -7.95 -4.62 -10.61
C TYR A 103 -8.27 -4.06 -9.22
N ALA A 104 -7.41 -4.31 -8.22
CA ALA A 104 -7.55 -3.71 -6.89
C ALA A 104 -7.43 -2.18 -6.93
N SER A 105 -6.70 -1.60 -7.88
CA SER A 105 -6.58 -0.15 -8.06
C SER A 105 -7.85 0.52 -8.63
N LEU A 106 -8.87 -0.25 -8.99
CA LEU A 106 -10.17 0.28 -9.40
C LEU A 106 -11.09 0.64 -8.22
N PHE A 107 -10.70 0.31 -6.99
CA PHE A 107 -11.57 0.46 -5.82
C PHE A 107 -11.03 1.52 -4.85
N THR A 108 -11.94 2.13 -4.09
CA THR A 108 -11.58 3.01 -2.97
C THR A 108 -11.50 2.23 -1.67
N TYR A 109 -10.61 2.68 -0.77
CA TYR A 109 -10.36 2.03 0.51
C TYR A 109 -10.55 3.05 1.62
N ASP A 110 -11.79 3.15 2.09
CA ASP A 110 -12.14 4.00 3.22
C ASP A 110 -11.48 3.49 4.50
N HIS A 111 -11.46 4.32 5.53
CA HIS A 111 -10.95 3.93 6.84
C HIS A 111 -11.62 4.74 7.94
N ASN A 112 -11.60 4.19 9.16
CA ASN A 112 -11.92 4.94 10.36
C ASN A 112 -10.63 5.50 10.96
N SER A 113 -10.52 6.82 11.08
CA SER A 113 -9.31 7.50 11.55
C SER A 113 -8.88 7.05 12.95
N ASP A 114 -9.81 6.74 13.85
CA ASP A 114 -9.48 6.33 15.21
C ASP A 114 -8.92 4.89 15.27
N ILE A 115 -9.37 4.01 14.38
CA ILE A 115 -8.77 2.68 14.19
C ILE A 115 -7.33 2.81 13.70
N VAL A 116 -7.09 3.68 12.72
CA VAL A 116 -5.74 3.86 12.18
C VAL A 116 -4.82 4.53 13.20
N LYS A 117 -5.31 5.50 13.97
CA LYS A 117 -4.58 6.09 15.11
C LYS A 117 -4.21 5.01 16.13
N ALA A 118 -5.17 4.18 16.57
CA ALA A 118 -4.92 3.09 17.51
C ALA A 118 -3.89 2.08 16.98
N PHE A 119 -3.94 1.77 15.67
CA PHE A 119 -2.93 0.94 15.01
C PHE A 119 -1.53 1.58 15.06
N CYS A 120 -1.39 2.85 14.68
CA CYS A 120 -0.11 3.55 14.72
C CYS A 120 0.43 3.73 16.14
N GLU A 121 -0.45 3.97 17.13
CA GLU A 121 -0.10 4.03 18.55
C GLU A 121 0.51 2.73 19.06
N ALA A 122 0.05 1.59 18.54
CA ALA A 122 0.51 0.26 18.91
C ALA A 122 1.65 -0.27 18.01
N TRP A 123 2.04 0.46 16.97
CA TRP A 123 3.11 0.03 16.06
C TRP A 123 4.48 0.21 16.70
N CYS A 124 5.29 -0.85 16.68
CA CYS A 124 6.67 -0.83 17.14
C CYS A 124 7.63 -0.68 15.95
N PRO A 125 8.33 0.46 15.82
CA PRO A 125 9.27 0.67 14.72
C PRO A 125 10.53 -0.20 14.80
N LEU A 126 10.87 -0.71 15.99
CA LEU A 126 12.05 -1.56 16.17
C LEU A 126 11.87 -2.94 15.52
N THR A 127 10.68 -3.52 15.66
CA THR A 127 10.37 -4.88 15.19
C THR A 127 9.55 -4.89 13.89
N ASN A 128 9.03 -3.74 13.46
CA ASN A 128 8.04 -3.63 12.37
C ASN A 128 6.79 -4.48 12.67
N THR A 129 6.30 -4.41 13.90
CA THR A 129 5.13 -5.17 14.33
C THR A 129 4.13 -4.30 15.09
N LEU A 130 2.86 -4.60 14.93
CA LEU A 130 1.76 -4.17 15.78
C LEU A 130 1.80 -4.94 17.11
N LEU A 131 1.90 -4.21 18.23
CA LEU A 131 1.85 -4.79 19.56
C LEU A 131 0.39 -4.98 20.01
N THR A 132 0.02 -6.20 20.37
CA THR A 132 -1.31 -6.52 20.92
C THR A 132 -1.18 -7.41 22.15
N SER A 133 -2.26 -7.57 22.92
CA SER A 133 -2.33 -8.47 24.07
C SER A 133 -2.21 -9.95 23.70
N ALA A 134 -2.49 -10.28 22.42
CA ALA A 134 -2.33 -11.62 21.87
C ALA A 134 -0.90 -11.88 21.35
N GLY A 135 -0.03 -10.85 21.36
CA GLY A 135 1.34 -10.90 20.84
C GLY A 135 1.60 -9.87 19.73
N GLU A 136 2.75 -10.01 19.09
CA GLU A 136 3.17 -9.17 17.97
C GLU A 136 2.58 -9.66 16.64
N LEU A 137 2.03 -8.75 15.86
CA LEU A 137 1.46 -9.02 14.54
C LEU A 137 2.15 -8.15 13.51
N SER A 138 2.32 -8.62 12.28
CA SER A 138 2.85 -7.77 11.21
C SER A 138 2.20 -8.08 9.87
N ILE A 139 2.38 -7.16 8.92
CA ILE A 139 1.94 -7.31 7.55
C ILE A 139 3.02 -8.13 6.83
N SER A 140 2.66 -9.26 6.23
CA SER A 140 3.61 -10.12 5.53
C SER A 140 3.53 -9.96 4.02
N LEU A 141 4.55 -10.46 3.29
CA LEU A 141 4.48 -10.60 1.82
C LEU A 141 3.29 -11.47 1.40
N GLN A 142 2.97 -12.47 2.21
CA GLN A 142 1.83 -13.37 2.00
C GLN A 142 0.51 -12.59 2.08
N ASP A 143 0.39 -11.65 3.03
CA ASP A 143 -0.79 -10.78 3.15
C ASP A 143 -0.95 -9.92 1.89
N LEU A 144 0.11 -9.27 1.42
CA LEU A 144 0.06 -8.45 0.21
C LEU A 144 -0.35 -9.23 -1.04
N ARG A 145 0.11 -10.48 -1.14
CA ARG A 145 -0.31 -11.41 -2.20
C ARG A 145 -1.79 -11.79 -2.07
N GLU A 146 -2.27 -12.10 -0.88
CA GLU A 146 -3.67 -12.53 -0.67
C GLU A 146 -4.68 -11.39 -0.73
N LEU A 147 -4.31 -10.22 -0.20
CA LEU A 147 -5.15 -9.04 -0.13
C LEU A 147 -5.31 -8.42 -1.51
N ALA A 148 -4.21 -8.19 -2.22
CA ALA A 148 -4.20 -7.39 -3.44
C ALA A 148 -3.66 -8.13 -4.67
N GLY A 149 -3.09 -9.33 -4.52
CA GLY A 149 -2.51 -10.06 -5.66
C GLY A 149 -1.16 -9.53 -6.12
N LEU A 150 -0.41 -8.86 -5.23
CA LEU A 150 0.94 -8.39 -5.56
C LEU A 150 1.90 -9.57 -5.77
N SER A 151 2.71 -9.50 -6.84
CA SER A 151 3.69 -10.53 -7.15
C SER A 151 4.86 -10.51 -6.16
N MET A 152 5.22 -11.68 -5.63
CA MET A 152 6.40 -11.88 -4.76
C MET A 152 7.65 -12.31 -5.54
N THR A 153 7.52 -12.59 -6.84
CA THR A 153 8.58 -13.17 -7.67
C THR A 153 8.83 -12.31 -8.90
N GLY A 154 10.07 -12.29 -9.38
CA GLY A 154 10.48 -11.54 -10.56
C GLY A 154 11.68 -10.66 -10.27
N TYR A 155 11.87 -9.65 -11.11
CA TYR A 155 12.88 -8.61 -10.93
C TYR A 155 12.62 -7.86 -9.62
N LEU A 156 13.67 -7.63 -8.84
CA LEU A 156 13.59 -6.71 -7.72
C LEU A 156 13.36 -5.31 -8.25
N TYR A 157 12.49 -4.58 -7.56
CA TYR A 157 12.26 -3.20 -7.86
C TYR A 157 13.42 -2.38 -7.30
N ASP A 158 14.05 -1.61 -8.17
CA ASP A 158 15.17 -0.76 -7.81
C ASP A 158 14.81 0.70 -8.11
N GLU A 159 14.80 1.53 -7.06
CA GLU A 159 14.62 2.98 -7.17
C GLU A 159 15.95 3.64 -7.55
N VAL A 160 16.51 3.26 -8.71
CA VAL A 160 17.60 3.99 -9.36
C VAL A 160 17.08 4.70 -10.60
N VAL A 161 17.49 5.97 -10.76
CA VAL A 161 17.31 6.69 -12.02
C VAL A 161 17.96 5.83 -13.10
N PRO A 162 17.19 5.30 -14.06
CA PRO A 162 17.73 4.38 -15.03
C PRO A 162 18.85 5.08 -15.80
N SER A 163 20.07 4.56 -15.76
CA SER A 163 21.11 5.12 -16.62
C SER A 163 20.71 4.92 -18.08
N ALA A 164 21.23 5.74 -19.00
CA ALA A 164 20.99 5.52 -20.44
C ALA A 164 21.34 4.09 -20.86
N LEU A 165 22.32 3.47 -20.20
CA LEU A 165 22.73 2.09 -20.40
C LEU A 165 21.71 1.06 -19.87
N GLU A 166 21.03 1.35 -18.77
CA GLU A 166 19.99 0.47 -18.21
C GLU A 166 18.67 0.56 -18.98
N LEU A 167 18.45 1.69 -19.66
CA LEU A 167 17.35 1.88 -20.61
C LEU A 167 17.66 1.30 -21.99
N THR A 168 18.90 0.87 -22.25
CA THR A 168 19.24 0.19 -23.50
C THR A 168 18.99 -1.31 -23.40
N GLY A 169 18.05 -1.80 -24.22
CA GLY A 169 17.94 -3.22 -24.56
C GLY A 169 19.10 -3.65 -25.45
N VAL A 170 19.32 -4.96 -25.54
CA VAL A 170 20.33 -5.56 -26.43
C VAL A 170 19.57 -6.40 -27.44
N ASP A 171 19.70 -6.10 -28.73
CA ASP A 171 19.03 -6.86 -29.78
C ASP A 171 19.73 -8.21 -30.05
N GLU A 172 19.18 -9.00 -30.96
CA GLU A 172 19.74 -10.30 -31.37
C GLU A 172 21.18 -10.18 -31.92
N LYS A 173 21.58 -8.98 -32.37
CA LYS A 173 22.91 -8.65 -32.90
C LYS A 173 23.86 -8.09 -31.84
N ARG A 174 23.43 -8.08 -30.57
CA ARG A 174 24.14 -7.49 -29.43
C ARG A 174 24.28 -5.96 -29.48
N GLU A 175 23.51 -5.28 -30.33
CA GLU A 175 23.50 -3.83 -30.37
C GLU A 175 22.63 -3.26 -29.26
N ARG A 176 23.15 -2.23 -28.58
CA ARG A 176 22.42 -1.52 -27.54
C ARG A 176 21.44 -0.55 -28.19
N PHE A 177 20.16 -0.66 -27.89
CA PHE A 177 19.15 0.29 -28.36
C PHE A 177 18.27 0.75 -27.20
N ILE A 178 17.92 2.03 -27.16
CA ILE A 178 16.83 2.47 -26.28
C ILE A 178 15.53 2.04 -26.95
N PRO A 179 14.72 1.17 -26.32
CA PRO A 179 13.43 0.78 -26.85
C PRO A 179 12.59 2.00 -27.17
N ARG A 180 11.97 2.00 -28.34
CA ARG A 180 11.23 3.15 -28.87
C ARG A 180 10.14 3.59 -27.88
N SER A 181 9.52 2.66 -27.15
CA SER A 181 8.53 2.93 -26.11
C SER A 181 9.04 3.78 -24.95
N SER A 182 10.26 3.54 -24.45
CA SER A 182 10.90 4.38 -23.42
C SER A 182 11.15 5.79 -23.92
N LYS A 183 11.58 5.95 -25.19
CA LYS A 183 11.75 7.27 -25.82
C LYS A 183 10.43 8.02 -25.86
N TYR A 184 9.33 7.35 -26.22
CA TYR A 184 8.01 7.98 -26.28
C TYR A 184 7.46 8.35 -24.90
N LEU A 185 7.69 7.52 -23.88
CA LEU A 185 7.31 7.85 -22.49
C LEU A 185 8.07 9.06 -21.96
N LEU A 186 9.38 9.10 -22.15
CA LEU A 186 10.20 10.24 -21.75
C LEU A 186 9.80 11.51 -22.50
N TYR A 187 9.48 11.39 -23.79
CA TYR A 187 9.01 12.51 -24.61
C TYR A 187 7.63 13.01 -24.16
N ALA A 188 6.67 12.11 -23.90
CA ALA A 188 5.36 12.46 -23.37
C ALA A 188 5.48 13.12 -21.99
N TYR A 189 6.36 12.60 -21.12
CA TYR A 189 6.65 13.20 -19.82
C TYR A 189 7.21 14.61 -19.93
N HIS A 190 8.18 14.83 -20.82
CA HIS A 190 8.74 16.16 -21.06
C HIS A 190 7.68 17.15 -21.55
N LEU A 191 6.78 16.71 -22.44
CA LEU A 191 5.66 17.52 -22.89
C LEU A 191 4.66 17.84 -21.77
N LEU A 192 4.38 16.88 -20.88
CA LEU A 192 3.51 17.09 -19.73
C LEU A 192 4.13 18.02 -18.68
N GLN A 193 5.45 17.92 -18.43
CA GLN A 193 6.15 18.87 -17.57
C GLN A 193 6.14 20.30 -18.12
N SER A 194 6.11 20.45 -19.45
CA SER A 194 6.01 21.77 -20.10
C SER A 194 4.57 22.32 -20.17
N ALA A 195 3.57 21.52 -19.78
CA ALA A 195 2.17 21.89 -19.80
C ALA A 195 1.70 22.22 -18.37
N ASP A 196 1.39 23.49 -18.14
CA ASP A 196 0.91 24.00 -16.86
C ASP A 196 -0.59 23.70 -16.71
N ASP A 197 -0.96 22.48 -16.30
CA ASP A 197 -2.38 22.18 -16.05
C ASP A 197 -2.59 21.15 -14.93
N ASN A 198 -2.89 21.68 -13.75
CA ASN A 198 -3.22 20.94 -12.54
C ASN A 198 -4.72 20.60 -12.52
N ARG A 199 -5.11 19.42 -12.99
CA ARG A 199 -6.52 18.99 -12.92
C ARG A 199 -6.69 17.54 -12.48
N CYS A 200 -6.89 17.35 -11.17
CA CYS A 200 -7.45 16.13 -10.60
C CYS A 200 -8.95 16.37 -10.31
N PHE A 201 -9.83 15.64 -11.00
CA PHE A 201 -11.28 15.75 -10.84
C PHE A 201 -11.83 14.58 -10.01
N ARG A 202 -12.65 14.91 -9.01
CA ARG A 202 -13.29 13.99 -8.07
C ARG A 202 -14.60 13.43 -8.63
N SER A 203 -14.70 12.10 -8.68
CA SER A 203 -15.92 11.29 -8.51
C SER A 203 -15.57 10.19 -7.51
N THR A 204 -16.50 9.51 -6.86
CA THR A 204 -16.21 8.56 -5.76
C THR A 204 -16.82 7.16 -5.95
N HIS A 205 -17.51 6.91 -7.06
CA HIS A 205 -18.29 5.69 -7.23
C HIS A 205 -17.45 4.59 -7.86
N ASN A 206 -17.31 3.44 -7.18
CA ASN A 206 -16.71 2.19 -7.71
C ASN A 206 -17.21 1.89 -9.13
N PRO A 207 -16.34 1.36 -10.03
CA PRO A 207 -16.75 1.11 -11.39
C PRO A 207 -17.75 -0.05 -11.40
N LEU A 208 -18.90 0.16 -12.04
CA LEU A 208 -19.82 -0.91 -12.41
C LEU A 208 -19.04 -1.89 -13.29
N GLY A 209 -18.86 -3.12 -12.81
CA GLY A 209 -17.84 -4.09 -13.23
C GLY A 209 -17.84 -4.56 -14.69
N ASP A 210 -18.63 -3.94 -15.57
CA ASP A 210 -18.59 -4.20 -17.00
C ASP A 210 -17.41 -3.47 -17.64
N ILE A 211 -16.51 -4.25 -18.25
CA ILE A 211 -15.39 -3.76 -19.06
C ILE A 211 -15.85 -3.84 -20.52
N ALA A 212 -16.11 -2.69 -21.14
CA ALA A 212 -16.44 -2.64 -22.56
C ALA A 212 -15.21 -3.03 -23.40
N ILE A 213 -15.42 -3.82 -24.44
CA ILE A 213 -14.35 -4.23 -25.36
C ILE A 213 -14.05 -3.06 -26.31
N HIS A 214 -12.81 -2.57 -26.29
CA HIS A 214 -12.37 -1.50 -27.18
C HIS A 214 -11.43 -2.02 -28.28
N GLU A 215 -11.99 -2.31 -29.46
CA GLU A 215 -11.21 -2.84 -30.60
C GLU A 215 -10.42 -1.75 -31.37
N ARG A 216 -10.79 -0.47 -31.26
CA ARG A 216 -10.17 0.64 -32.02
C ARG A 216 -9.69 1.76 -31.10
N TRP A 217 -8.62 2.43 -31.53
CA TRP A 217 -8.16 3.68 -30.91
C TRP A 217 -9.16 4.80 -31.22
N SER A 218 -9.44 5.63 -30.23
CA SER A 218 -10.26 6.83 -30.42
C SER A 218 -9.54 7.87 -31.27
N THR A 219 -10.28 8.81 -31.86
CA THR A 219 -9.70 9.91 -32.63
C THR A 219 -8.73 10.75 -31.80
N ALA A 220 -9.01 10.92 -30.50
CA ALA A 220 -8.13 11.65 -29.59
C ALA A 220 -6.81 10.89 -29.34
N GLU A 221 -6.88 9.57 -29.11
CA GLU A 221 -5.68 8.73 -28.95
C GLU A 221 -4.85 8.68 -30.24
N GLU A 222 -5.50 8.54 -31.40
CA GLU A 222 -4.84 8.60 -32.71
C GLU A 222 -4.11 9.93 -32.93
N ALA A 223 -4.73 11.06 -32.56
CA ALA A 223 -4.10 12.37 -32.61
C ALA A 223 -2.90 12.49 -31.66
N LEU A 224 -2.98 11.90 -30.45
CA LEU A 224 -1.87 11.87 -29.50
C LEU A 224 -0.71 11.01 -30.02
N PHE A 225 -0.99 9.82 -30.55
CA PHE A 225 0.04 8.97 -31.17
C PHE A 225 0.71 9.67 -32.35
N ALA A 226 -0.06 10.38 -33.18
CA ALA A 226 0.48 11.17 -34.28
C ALA A 226 1.37 12.31 -33.78
N LYS A 227 0.93 13.06 -32.75
CA LYS A 227 1.71 14.14 -32.12
C LYS A 227 3.03 13.64 -31.52
N LEU A 228 3.02 12.43 -30.96
CA LEU A 228 4.19 11.78 -30.37
C LEU A 228 5.03 11.01 -31.41
N CYS A 229 4.63 11.00 -32.68
CA CYS A 229 5.27 10.23 -33.76
C CYS A 229 5.42 8.73 -33.42
N ILE A 230 4.40 8.14 -32.81
CA ILE A 230 4.39 6.72 -32.40
C ILE A 230 4.00 5.85 -33.58
N GLU A 231 4.87 4.89 -33.92
CA GLU A 231 4.60 3.90 -34.96
C GLU A 231 3.39 3.03 -34.61
N ARG A 232 2.61 2.64 -35.62
CA ARG A 232 1.37 1.86 -35.42
C ARG A 232 1.59 0.56 -34.64
N SER A 233 2.70 -0.13 -34.88
CA SER A 233 3.08 -1.37 -34.20
C SER A 233 3.38 -1.20 -32.72
N LEU A 234 3.74 0.01 -32.28
CA LEU A 234 4.16 0.28 -30.91
C LEU A 234 3.06 0.91 -30.06
N LYS A 235 1.93 1.30 -30.64
CA LYS A 235 0.85 2.02 -29.92
C LYS A 235 0.40 1.31 -28.64
N GLU A 236 0.10 0.02 -28.72
CA GLU A 236 -0.33 -0.77 -27.57
C GLU A 236 0.77 -0.88 -26.50
N GLU A 237 2.01 -1.11 -26.94
CA GLU A 237 3.17 -1.21 -26.07
C GLU A 237 3.40 0.10 -25.29
N VAL A 238 3.42 1.23 -25.99
CA VAL A 238 3.60 2.55 -25.37
C VAL A 238 2.44 2.89 -24.45
N TYR A 239 1.21 2.57 -24.87
CA TYR A 239 0.01 2.83 -24.09
C TYR A 239 0.02 2.04 -22.78
N LEU A 240 0.35 0.75 -22.83
CA LEU A 240 0.50 -0.10 -21.65
C LEU A 240 1.67 0.39 -20.76
N ALA A 241 2.80 0.78 -21.34
CA ALA A 241 3.94 1.29 -20.60
C ALA A 241 3.59 2.58 -19.83
N ALA A 242 2.83 3.47 -20.47
CA ALA A 242 2.36 4.72 -19.87
C ALA A 242 1.40 4.44 -18.73
N TYR A 243 0.46 3.51 -18.95
CA TYR A 243 -0.47 3.07 -17.93
C TYR A 243 0.24 2.47 -16.72
N LEU A 244 1.14 1.50 -16.93
CA LEU A 244 1.86 0.82 -15.84
C LEU A 244 2.73 1.78 -15.04
N THR A 245 3.34 2.75 -15.69
CA THR A 245 4.06 3.83 -15.02
C THR A 245 3.14 4.60 -14.07
N CYS A 246 1.97 5.02 -14.57
CA CYS A 246 0.99 5.74 -13.77
C CYS A 246 0.47 4.88 -12.60
N TRP A 247 0.08 3.63 -12.88
CA TRP A 247 -0.35 2.67 -11.87
C TRP A 247 0.70 2.45 -10.77
N LEU A 248 1.98 2.32 -11.14
CA LEU A 248 3.08 2.23 -10.18
C LEU A 248 3.16 3.48 -9.29
N CYS A 249 2.99 4.68 -9.86
CA CYS A 249 3.06 5.96 -9.14
C CYS A 249 1.84 6.27 -8.28
N VAL A 250 0.67 5.71 -8.59
CA VAL A 250 -0.59 6.08 -7.89
C VAL A 250 -0.99 5.00 -6.89
N PHE A 251 -0.78 3.72 -7.22
CA PHE A 251 -1.27 2.60 -6.41
C PHE A 251 -0.14 1.84 -5.71
N VAL A 252 0.96 1.53 -6.39
CA VAL A 252 1.99 0.65 -5.81
C VAL A 252 2.93 1.41 -4.88
N LEU A 253 3.47 2.53 -5.36
CA LEU A 253 4.36 3.40 -4.61
C LEU A 253 3.97 4.85 -4.85
N PRO A 254 3.01 5.35 -4.06
CA PRO A 254 2.49 6.69 -4.23
C PRO A 254 3.59 7.74 -4.08
N GLY A 255 3.54 8.79 -4.91
CA GLY A 255 4.39 9.97 -4.78
C GLY A 255 3.83 11.00 -3.79
N LYS A 256 4.61 12.05 -3.49
CA LYS A 256 4.14 13.20 -2.68
C LYS A 256 3.02 13.96 -3.41
N ASP A 257 3.18 14.13 -4.72
CA ASP A 257 2.24 14.84 -5.57
C ASP A 257 1.37 13.85 -6.36
N VAL A 258 0.06 13.95 -6.18
CA VAL A 258 -0.95 13.06 -6.81
C VAL A 258 -0.88 13.09 -8.34
N ASN A 259 -0.32 14.16 -8.92
CA ASN A 259 -0.22 14.35 -10.38
C ASN A 259 1.22 14.14 -10.92
N SER A 260 2.16 13.68 -10.09
CA SER A 260 3.55 13.53 -10.52
C SER A 260 3.87 12.09 -10.93
N ILE A 261 4.29 11.93 -12.18
CA ILE A 261 4.88 10.68 -12.66
C ILE A 261 6.36 10.68 -12.26
N ARG A 262 6.77 9.66 -11.50
CA ARG A 262 8.18 9.46 -11.13
C ARG A 262 8.91 8.77 -12.28
N PRO A 263 9.90 9.39 -12.93
CA PRO A 263 10.62 8.78 -14.07
C PRO A 263 11.25 7.43 -13.75
N ILE A 264 11.54 7.20 -12.46
CA ILE A 264 12.10 5.95 -11.95
C ILE A 264 11.21 4.73 -12.19
N THR A 265 9.89 4.94 -12.31
CA THR A 265 8.93 3.87 -12.62
C THR A 265 9.00 3.42 -14.08
N PHE A 266 9.60 4.21 -14.99
CA PHE A 266 9.67 3.86 -16.42
C PHE A 266 10.43 2.57 -16.69
N LYS A 267 11.54 2.32 -15.98
CA LYS A 267 12.33 1.08 -16.13
C LYS A 267 11.49 -0.14 -15.74
N MET A 268 10.73 -0.03 -14.66
CA MET A 268 9.94 -1.13 -14.15
C MET A 268 8.70 -1.39 -15.01
N ALA A 269 8.03 -0.33 -15.47
CA ALA A 269 6.96 -0.43 -16.46
C ALA A 269 7.47 -1.06 -17.77
N PHE A 270 8.65 -0.67 -18.23
CA PHE A 270 9.28 -1.25 -19.42
C PHE A 270 9.57 -2.74 -19.25
N LEU A 271 10.16 -3.15 -18.12
CA LEU A 271 10.39 -4.56 -17.82
C LEU A 271 9.08 -5.35 -17.89
N MET A 272 8.00 -4.84 -17.29
CA MET A 272 6.69 -5.46 -17.36
C MET A 272 6.15 -5.60 -18.78
N VAL A 273 6.29 -4.55 -19.60
CA VAL A 273 5.83 -4.56 -20.99
C VAL A 273 6.56 -5.60 -21.85
N ASN A 274 7.82 -5.91 -21.50
CA ASN A 274 8.65 -6.95 -22.13
C ASN A 274 8.55 -8.31 -21.41
N ASP A 275 7.36 -8.59 -20.87
CA ASP A 275 7.01 -9.87 -20.23
C ASP A 275 7.89 -10.23 -19.01
N ARG A 276 8.53 -9.25 -18.37
CA ARG A 276 9.30 -9.46 -17.14
C ARG A 276 8.44 -9.17 -15.92
N ARG A 277 8.25 -10.20 -15.10
CA ARG A 277 7.61 -10.06 -13.80
C ARG A 277 8.47 -9.23 -12.85
N VAL A 278 7.82 -8.47 -11.98
CA VAL A 278 8.46 -7.66 -10.94
C VAL A 278 7.92 -8.07 -9.57
N ALA A 279 8.79 -8.17 -8.57
CA ALA A 279 8.45 -8.57 -7.20
C ALA A 279 7.91 -7.37 -6.38
N LEU A 280 6.73 -6.87 -6.76
CA LEU A 280 6.13 -5.67 -6.16
C LEU A 280 5.76 -5.82 -4.68
N ALA A 281 5.47 -7.03 -4.20
CA ALA A 281 5.11 -7.25 -2.79
C ALA A 281 6.25 -6.84 -1.83
N ILE A 282 7.50 -7.11 -2.21
CA ILE A 282 8.68 -6.78 -1.39
C ILE A 282 8.80 -5.26 -1.23
N LEU A 283 8.66 -4.56 -2.34
CA LEU A 283 8.73 -3.12 -2.43
C LEU A 283 7.63 -2.43 -1.62
N VAL A 284 6.38 -2.86 -1.82
CA VAL A 284 5.22 -2.32 -1.11
C VAL A 284 5.37 -2.54 0.40
N LEU A 285 5.85 -3.71 0.81
CA LEU A 285 6.04 -4.00 2.24
C LEU A 285 7.11 -3.09 2.86
N ALA A 286 8.24 -2.91 2.18
CA ALA A 286 9.31 -2.02 2.64
C ALA A 286 8.81 -0.57 2.78
N SER A 287 8.08 -0.06 1.78
CA SER A 287 7.49 1.29 1.82
C SER A 287 6.47 1.44 2.94
N ILE A 288 5.65 0.42 3.20
CA ILE A 288 4.70 0.44 4.34
C ILE A 288 5.45 0.53 5.66
N TYR A 289 6.49 -0.29 5.87
CA TYR A 289 7.26 -0.25 7.11
C TYR A 289 7.95 1.10 7.30
N GLU A 290 8.58 1.65 6.26
CA GLU A 290 9.19 2.97 6.33
C GLU A 290 8.17 4.06 6.67
N GLY A 291 7.00 4.04 6.03
CA GLY A 291 5.91 4.98 6.28
C GLY A 291 5.37 4.89 7.71
N LEU A 292 5.11 3.67 8.20
CA LEU A 292 4.61 3.44 9.56
C LEU A 292 5.66 3.81 10.62
N ASN A 293 6.93 3.50 10.38
CA ASN A 293 8.00 3.86 11.30
C ASN A 293 8.18 5.38 11.38
N THR A 294 8.08 6.07 10.24
CA THR A 294 8.11 7.54 10.20
C THR A 294 6.97 8.13 11.03
N VAL A 295 5.76 7.57 10.93
CA VAL A 295 4.60 8.01 11.73
C VAL A 295 4.78 7.71 13.21
N ALA A 296 5.32 6.54 13.55
CA ALA A 296 5.56 6.14 14.94
C ALA A 296 6.61 7.02 15.63
N THR A 297 7.68 7.41 14.92
CA THR A 297 8.74 8.26 15.45
C THR A 297 8.39 9.75 15.40
N PHE A 298 7.68 10.21 14.36
CA PHE A 298 7.37 11.62 14.13
C PHE A 298 5.87 11.86 13.87
N PRO A 299 5.00 11.66 14.88
CA PRO A 299 3.55 11.72 14.71
C PRO A 299 3.00 13.07 14.27
N LYS A 300 3.66 14.17 14.69
CA LYS A 300 3.32 15.54 14.28
C LYS A 300 3.47 15.77 12.76
N LEU A 301 4.19 14.87 12.08
CA LEU A 301 4.46 14.91 10.64
C LEU A 301 3.67 13.86 9.87
N ALA A 302 2.62 13.24 10.43
CA ALA A 302 1.84 12.22 9.71
C ALA A 302 1.34 12.70 8.32
N GLY A 303 0.97 13.98 8.20
CA GLY A 303 0.57 14.63 6.94
C GLY A 303 1.71 15.10 6.01
N THR A 304 2.95 15.08 6.49
CA THR A 304 4.18 15.45 5.75
C THR A 304 5.15 14.27 5.63
N SER A 305 4.73 13.09 6.08
CA SER A 305 5.49 11.84 6.11
C SER A 305 5.89 11.39 4.70
N HIS A 306 6.87 10.50 4.62
CA HIS A 306 7.19 9.80 3.38
C HIS A 306 5.90 9.16 2.84
N PRO A 307 5.51 9.39 1.56
CA PRO A 307 4.30 8.80 1.02
C PRO A 307 4.41 7.29 0.95
N PHE A 308 3.37 6.58 1.37
CA PHE A 308 3.38 5.12 1.33
C PHE A 308 1.97 4.57 1.05
N PRO A 309 1.86 3.33 0.53
CA PRO A 309 0.59 2.79 0.08
C PRO A 309 -0.27 2.29 1.26
N ILE A 310 -0.74 3.23 2.09
CA ILE A 310 -1.51 2.97 3.32
C ILE A 310 -2.80 2.18 3.07
N HIS A 311 -3.36 2.22 1.86
CA HIS A 311 -4.56 1.45 1.51
C HIS A 311 -4.39 -0.06 1.74
N PHE A 312 -3.18 -0.63 1.59
CA PHE A 312 -2.92 -2.04 1.94
C PHE A 312 -3.04 -2.29 3.44
N VAL A 313 -2.66 -1.32 4.28
CA VAL A 313 -2.85 -1.38 5.74
C VAL A 313 -4.33 -1.32 6.09
N TYR A 314 -5.12 -0.46 5.42
CA TYR A 314 -6.57 -0.40 5.60
C TYR A 314 -7.23 -1.75 5.29
N ALA A 315 -6.84 -2.38 4.18
CA ALA A 315 -7.34 -3.70 3.81
C ALA A 315 -6.91 -4.81 4.77
N TRP A 316 -5.68 -4.74 5.30
CA TRP A 316 -5.19 -5.67 6.30
C TRP A 316 -6.01 -5.54 7.60
N LEU A 317 -6.25 -4.32 8.08
CA LEU A 317 -7.12 -4.03 9.23
C LEU A 317 -8.55 -4.51 8.98
N ALA A 318 -9.08 -4.28 7.77
CA ALA A 318 -10.39 -4.76 7.36
C ALA A 318 -10.51 -6.28 7.45
N CYS A 319 -9.50 -6.99 6.95
CA CYS A 319 -9.47 -8.44 6.88
C CYS A 319 -9.35 -9.08 8.28
N TYR A 320 -8.41 -8.59 9.09
CA TYR A 320 -8.04 -9.22 10.35
C TYR A 320 -8.82 -8.69 11.55
N PHE A 321 -9.08 -7.38 11.62
CA PHE A 321 -9.79 -6.75 12.75
C PHE A 321 -11.28 -6.48 12.46
N LYS A 322 -11.76 -6.88 11.27
CA LYS A 322 -13.16 -6.73 10.82
C LYS A 322 -13.65 -5.30 10.86
N THR A 323 -12.78 -4.36 10.48
CA THR A 323 -13.05 -2.91 10.55
C THR A 323 -13.98 -2.39 9.46
N HIS A 324 -14.32 -3.23 8.50
CA HIS A 324 -15.17 -2.90 7.37
C HIS A 324 -16.40 -3.81 7.30
N TYR A 325 -17.46 -3.32 6.68
CA TYR A 325 -18.56 -4.15 6.20
C TYR A 325 -18.09 -4.93 4.97
N SER A 326 -18.52 -6.18 4.83
CA SER A 326 -18.31 -6.94 3.60
C SER A 326 -19.26 -6.43 2.53
N VAL A 327 -18.75 -6.10 1.35
CA VAL A 327 -19.58 -5.79 0.19
C VAL A 327 -20.33 -7.05 -0.22
N TRP A 328 -21.66 -6.94 -0.35
CA TRP A 328 -22.55 -8.05 -0.67
C TRP A 328 -22.41 -8.58 -2.12
N GLN A 329 -21.74 -7.85 -2.99
CA GLN A 329 -21.54 -8.27 -4.38
C GLN A 329 -20.54 -9.42 -4.45
N GLU A 330 -20.84 -10.41 -5.30
CA GLU A 330 -19.92 -11.46 -5.73
C GLU A 330 -18.77 -10.89 -6.59
N LEU A 331 -18.03 -9.92 -6.06
CA LEU A 331 -16.82 -9.43 -6.70
C LEU A 331 -15.83 -10.61 -6.78
N ARG A 332 -15.67 -11.16 -7.99
CA ARG A 332 -14.61 -12.11 -8.34
C ARG A 332 -13.28 -11.39 -8.19
N GLY A 333 -12.74 -11.40 -6.98
CA GLY A 333 -11.58 -10.61 -6.63
C GLY A 333 -10.91 -11.06 -5.33
N ARG A 334 -9.72 -10.50 -5.09
CA ARG A 334 -8.94 -10.69 -3.85
C ARG A 334 -9.65 -10.07 -2.64
N LYS A 335 -9.18 -10.41 -1.43
CA LYS A 335 -9.85 -10.06 -0.16
C LYS A 335 -10.07 -8.55 -0.02
N MET A 336 -9.11 -7.73 -0.44
CA MET A 336 -9.17 -6.27 -0.33
C MET A 336 -10.35 -5.67 -1.11
N MET A 337 -10.68 -6.21 -2.29
CA MET A 337 -11.77 -5.69 -3.12
C MET A 337 -13.15 -5.90 -2.48
N ARG A 338 -13.33 -6.96 -1.69
CA ARG A 338 -14.58 -7.26 -0.98
C ARG A 338 -14.81 -6.37 0.24
N LEU A 339 -13.78 -5.66 0.65
CA LEU A 339 -13.73 -4.78 1.82
C LEU A 339 -13.57 -3.31 1.41
N SER A 340 -13.86 -3.01 0.13
CA SER A 340 -13.67 -1.70 -0.50
C SER A 340 -14.99 -0.94 -0.66
N GLY A 341 -14.91 0.34 -1.00
CA GLY A 341 -16.05 1.19 -1.29
C GLY A 341 -16.34 2.26 -0.24
N GLU A 342 -16.99 3.31 -0.73
CA GLU A 342 -17.39 4.48 0.06
C GLU A 342 -18.37 4.05 1.18
N GLY A 343 -18.07 4.47 2.42
CA GLY A 343 -18.83 4.09 3.61
C GLY A 343 -18.61 2.64 4.06
N GLY A 344 -17.64 1.93 3.47
CA GLY A 344 -17.33 0.54 3.84
C GLY A 344 -16.72 0.39 5.23
N ALA A 345 -16.04 1.43 5.73
CA ALA A 345 -15.46 1.45 7.07
C ALA A 345 -16.55 1.57 8.15
N LYS A 346 -16.41 0.77 9.22
CA LYS A 346 -17.32 0.83 10.37
C LYS A 346 -17.05 2.07 11.21
N ASN A 347 -18.12 2.61 11.78
CA ASN A 347 -18.04 3.63 12.82
C ASN A 347 -17.93 2.97 14.19
N TYR A 348 -17.25 3.64 15.10
CA TYR A 348 -16.94 3.13 16.43
C TYR A 348 -17.16 4.22 17.47
N GLU A 349 -17.52 3.82 18.69
CA GLU A 349 -17.47 4.74 19.83
C GLU A 349 -16.00 5.06 20.19
N PRO A 350 -15.68 6.22 20.77
CA PRO A 350 -14.30 6.71 20.91
C PRO A 350 -13.29 5.78 21.60
N ARG A 351 -13.74 4.82 22.42
CA ARG A 351 -12.89 3.87 23.15
C ARG A 351 -12.75 2.50 22.47
N GLU A 352 -13.68 2.15 21.60
CA GLU A 352 -13.70 0.84 20.94
C GLU A 352 -12.50 0.60 20.01
N PRO A 353 -11.99 1.59 19.24
CA PRO A 353 -10.86 1.37 18.34
C PRO A 353 -9.61 0.87 19.05
N ARG A 354 -9.21 1.57 20.12
CA ARG A 354 -8.07 1.18 20.95
C ARG A 354 -8.28 -0.20 21.57
N LYS A 355 -9.44 -0.45 22.16
CA LYS A 355 -9.77 -1.76 22.72
C LYS A 355 -9.63 -2.87 21.67
N ARG A 356 -10.19 -2.67 20.48
CA ARG A 356 -10.15 -3.63 19.38
C ARG A 356 -8.74 -3.94 18.91
N ILE A 357 -7.92 -2.90 18.70
CA ILE A 357 -6.53 -3.06 18.25
C ILE A 357 -5.67 -3.67 19.36
N HIS A 358 -5.61 -3.05 20.53
CA HIS A 358 -4.70 -3.48 21.60
C HIS A 358 -5.09 -4.85 22.18
N ASN A 359 -6.39 -5.20 22.24
CA ASN A 359 -6.81 -6.51 22.75
C ASN A 359 -6.93 -7.58 21.65
N ALA A 360 -6.58 -7.29 20.40
CA ALA A 360 -6.76 -8.20 19.26
C ALA A 360 -8.18 -8.78 19.17
N GLU A 361 -9.21 -7.96 19.43
CA GLU A 361 -10.60 -8.46 19.44
C GLU A 361 -11.04 -8.87 18.02
N PHE A 362 -11.67 -10.04 17.91
CA PHE A 362 -12.19 -10.61 16.66
C PHE A 362 -11.13 -10.93 15.59
N VAL A 363 -9.85 -11.01 15.97
CA VAL A 363 -8.80 -11.48 15.08
C VAL A 363 -9.09 -12.92 14.69
N SER A 364 -9.40 -13.12 13.41
CA SER A 364 -9.74 -14.43 12.84
C SER A 364 -8.59 -14.91 11.96
N TRP A 365 -7.66 -15.66 12.56
CA TRP A 365 -6.75 -16.49 11.78
C TRP A 365 -7.42 -17.84 11.56
N ALA A 366 -7.85 -18.11 10.34
CA ALA A 366 -7.86 -19.50 9.90
C ALA A 366 -6.39 -19.90 9.79
N LEU A 367 -5.95 -20.74 10.73
CA LEU A 367 -4.63 -21.39 10.78
C LEU A 367 -4.07 -21.63 9.37
N GLN A 368 -3.13 -20.80 8.93
CA GLN A 368 -2.14 -21.21 7.94
C GLN A 368 -0.89 -21.59 8.71
N VAL A 369 -0.84 -22.87 9.03
CA VAL A 369 0.36 -23.58 9.47
C VAL A 369 1.43 -23.35 8.40
N CYS A 370 2.58 -22.80 8.79
CA CYS A 370 3.85 -23.04 8.10
C CYS A 370 4.45 -24.34 8.61
#